data_AF-A0A7V9M4C2-F1
#
_entry.id   AF-A0A7V9M4C2-F1
#
_cell.length_a   1.000
_cell.length_b   1.000
_cell.length_c   1.000
_cell.angle_alpha   90.00
_cell.angle_beta   90.00
_cell.angle_gamma   90.00
#
_symmetry.space_group_name_H-M   'P 1'
#
loop_
_entity.id
_entity.type
_entity.pdbx_description
1 polymer ?
#
loop_
_entity_poly.entity_id
_entity_poly.type
_entity_poly.pdbx_seq_one_letter_code
_entity_poly.pdbx_strand_id
1 'polypeptide(L)'
;MKKNKSFLAKFFNTFSNVVTRATGTPTAFLIATCVILIWGITGPIFGFSDTWQLVINTGTTIITFLMVFVIQHSQNKDTKAIQLKLNELIAANCDASNRLVSIEDLTDEELNIIKKFYTHLAQSAKKESNVFTTHSLDEAKLNSANKNTNKIKQKIKSN
;
A
#
# COMPACT_ATOMS: atom_id res chain seq x y z
N MET A 1 -26.50 -14.58 11.11
CA MET A 1 -25.77 -13.36 11.58
C MET A 1 -24.82 -12.70 10.53
N LYS A 2 -25.04 -12.84 9.20
CA LYS A 2 -24.18 -12.20 8.17
C LYS A 2 -24.54 -10.73 7.81
N LYS A 3 -25.77 -10.28 8.05
CA LYS A 3 -26.24 -8.92 7.66
C LYS A 3 -25.59 -7.77 8.46
N ASN A 4 -25.26 -7.98 9.74
CA ASN A 4 -24.71 -6.90 10.60
C ASN A 4 -23.24 -6.53 10.31
N LYS A 5 -22.41 -7.46 9.82
CA LYS A 5 -21.00 -7.16 9.50
C LYS A 5 -20.88 -6.15 8.35
N SER A 6 -21.76 -6.22 7.36
CA SER A 6 -21.76 -5.28 6.22
C SER A 6 -22.17 -3.87 6.64
N PHE A 7 -23.13 -3.74 7.56
CA PHE A 7 -23.59 -2.43 8.04
C PHE A 7 -22.50 -1.71 8.83
N LEU A 8 -21.87 -2.39 9.81
CA LEU A 8 -20.78 -1.81 10.60
C LEU A 8 -19.58 -1.43 9.73
N ALA A 9 -19.19 -2.29 8.79
CA ALA A 9 -18.09 -1.98 7.87
C ALA A 9 -18.40 -0.79 6.96
N LYS A 10 -19.63 -0.68 6.45
CA LYS A 10 -20.08 0.46 5.65
C LYS A 10 -20.12 1.75 6.47
N PHE A 11 -20.68 1.70 7.68
CA PHE A 11 -20.71 2.84 8.59
C PHE A 11 -19.31 3.31 8.95
N PHE A 12 -18.43 2.39 9.36
CA PHE A 12 -17.05 2.71 9.69
C PHE A 12 -16.28 3.27 8.48
N ASN A 13 -16.50 2.73 7.28
CA ASN A 13 -15.89 3.28 6.06
C ASN A 13 -16.36 4.73 5.80
N THR A 14 -17.67 5.00 5.88
CA THR A 14 -18.20 6.36 5.70
C THR A 14 -17.69 7.30 6.79
N PHE A 15 -17.76 6.88 8.05
CA PHE A 15 -17.30 7.65 9.21
C PHE A 15 -15.81 7.99 9.09
N SER A 16 -14.95 7.00 8.87
CA SER A 16 -13.50 7.20 8.75
C SER A 16 -13.15 8.11 7.59
N ASN A 17 -13.82 7.99 6.43
CA ASN A 17 -13.57 8.90 5.30
C ASN A 17 -13.98 10.35 5.64
N VAL A 18 -15.10 10.54 6.34
CA VAL A 18 -15.58 11.87 6.75
C VAL A 18 -14.62 12.47 7.77
N VAL A 19 -14.23 11.72 8.80
CA VAL A 19 -13.31 12.18 9.85
C VAL A 19 -11.96 12.53 9.25
N THR A 20 -11.32 11.62 8.51
CA THR A 20 -10.01 11.88 7.89
C THR A 20 -10.05 13.09 6.96
N ARG A 21 -11.12 13.24 6.17
CA ARG A 21 -11.29 14.41 5.29
C ARG A 21 -11.46 15.69 6.09
N ALA A 22 -12.26 15.69 7.16
CA ALA A 22 -12.48 16.86 7.99
C ALA A 22 -11.18 17.27 8.70
N THR A 23 -10.53 16.33 9.40
CA THR A 23 -9.30 16.58 10.18
C THR A 23 -8.08 16.92 9.32
N GLY A 24 -8.08 16.56 8.03
CA GLY A 24 -7.00 16.90 7.09
C GLY A 24 -7.07 18.32 6.51
N THR A 25 -8.10 19.11 6.83
CA THR A 25 -8.25 20.47 6.30
C THR A 25 -7.51 21.53 7.14
N PRO A 26 -6.97 22.60 6.53
CA PRO A 26 -6.40 23.73 7.26
C PRO A 26 -7.39 24.38 8.23
N THR A 27 -8.68 24.39 7.88
CA THR A 27 -9.75 24.91 8.73
C THR A 27 -9.94 24.09 10.00
N ALA A 28 -9.83 22.76 9.94
CA ALA A 28 -9.91 21.92 11.13
C ALA A 28 -8.71 22.12 12.06
N PHE A 29 -7.52 22.31 11.51
CA PHE A 29 -6.34 22.68 12.29
C PHE A 29 -6.56 23.99 13.04
N LEU A 30 -7.04 25.04 12.37
CA LEU A 30 -7.30 26.33 12.98
C LEU A 30 -8.34 26.22 14.11
N ILE A 31 -9.43 25.48 13.89
CA ILE A 31 -10.46 25.23 14.92
C ILE A 31 -9.85 24.49 16.12
N ALA A 32 -9.06 23.44 15.89
CA ALA A 32 -8.39 22.70 16.96
C ALA A 32 -7.44 23.59 17.77
N THR A 33 -6.66 24.44 17.10
CA THR A 33 -5.80 25.42 17.77
C THR A 33 -6.60 26.40 18.60
N CYS A 34 -7.70 26.96 18.07
CA CYS A 34 -8.58 27.85 18.82
C CYS A 34 -9.17 27.16 20.06
N VAL A 35 -9.57 25.89 19.95
CA VAL A 35 -10.08 25.10 21.09
C VAL A 35 -9.00 24.96 22.19
N ILE A 36 -7.76 24.65 21.81
CA ILE A 36 -6.64 24.56 22.75
C ILE A 36 -6.34 25.91 23.40
N LEU A 37 -6.39 27.01 22.64
CA LEU A 37 -6.19 28.36 23.17
C LEU A 37 -7.29 28.76 24.15
N ILE A 38 -8.57 28.55 23.80
CA ILE A 38 -9.70 28.82 24.69
C ILE A 38 -9.55 28.02 25.97
N TRP A 39 -9.24 26.73 25.88
CA TRP A 39 -8.97 25.88 27.03
C TRP A 39 -7.85 26.45 27.91
N GLY A 40 -6.71 26.85 27.32
CA GLY A 40 -5.61 27.47 28.06
C GLY A 40 -6.02 28.76 28.78
N ILE A 41 -6.81 29.63 28.13
CA ILE A 41 -7.30 30.90 28.69
C ILE A 41 -8.31 30.67 29.83
N THR A 42 -9.10 29.61 29.75
CA THR A 42 -10.03 29.24 30.84
C THR A 42 -9.32 28.58 32.03
N GLY A 43 -8.09 28.07 31.86
CA GLY A 43 -7.32 27.41 32.92
C GLY A 43 -7.11 28.23 34.21
N PRO A 44 -6.73 29.52 34.15
CA PRO A 44 -6.61 30.40 35.32
C PRO A 44 -7.90 30.53 36.15
N ILE A 45 -9.07 30.48 35.51
CA ILE A 45 -10.37 30.55 36.19
C ILE A 45 -10.59 29.33 37.08
N PHE A 46 -10.09 28.17 36.65
CA PHE A 46 -10.17 26.89 37.38
C PHE A 46 -8.91 26.59 38.19
N GLY A 47 -8.00 27.55 38.35
CA GLY A 47 -6.75 27.41 39.10
C GLY A 47 -5.83 26.30 38.59
N PHE A 48 -5.95 25.91 37.31
CA PHE A 48 -5.26 24.75 36.73
C PHE A 48 -5.39 23.46 37.57
N SER A 49 -6.56 23.24 38.17
CA SER A 49 -6.83 22.07 39.01
C SER A 49 -6.49 20.73 38.35
N ASP A 50 -6.25 19.71 39.17
CA ASP A 50 -5.99 18.34 38.68
C ASP A 50 -7.12 17.82 37.79
N THR A 51 -8.38 18.13 38.11
CA THR A 51 -9.54 17.78 37.27
C THR A 51 -9.51 18.49 35.93
N TRP A 52 -9.09 19.75 35.88
CA TRP A 52 -8.98 20.53 34.64
C TRP A 52 -7.96 19.92 33.66
N GLN A 53 -6.80 19.51 34.19
CA GLN A 53 -5.75 18.86 33.41
C GLN A 53 -6.14 17.42 33.03
N LEU A 54 -6.78 16.68 33.94
CA LEU A 54 -7.24 15.31 33.71
C LEU A 54 -8.20 15.25 32.53
N VAL A 55 -9.17 16.17 32.45
CA VAL A 55 -10.16 16.19 31.38
C VAL A 55 -9.50 16.28 29.99
N ILE A 56 -8.52 17.16 29.81
CA ILE A 56 -7.88 17.30 28.48
C ILE A 56 -6.93 16.13 28.18
N ASN A 57 -6.18 15.65 29.18
CA ASN A 57 -5.24 14.55 28.99
C ASN A 57 -5.99 13.25 28.67
N THR A 58 -7.03 12.93 29.45
CA THR A 58 -7.88 11.76 29.21
C THR A 58 -8.64 11.89 27.89
N GLY A 59 -9.23 13.05 27.59
CA GLY A 59 -9.95 13.28 26.35
C GLY A 59 -9.06 13.12 25.11
N THR A 60 -7.90 13.77 25.11
CA THR A 60 -6.94 13.71 24.00
C THR A 60 -6.41 12.29 23.81
N THR A 61 -6.16 11.56 24.90
CA THR A 61 -5.70 10.15 24.82
C THR A 61 -6.75 9.26 24.16
N ILE A 62 -8.02 9.37 24.55
CA ILE A 62 -9.12 8.60 23.94
C ILE A 62 -9.28 8.97 22.46
N ILE A 63 -9.28 10.26 22.14
CA ILE A 63 -9.39 10.74 20.74
C ILE A 63 -8.22 10.20 19.92
N THR A 64 -6.99 10.29 20.43
CA THR A 64 -5.79 9.79 19.74
C THR A 64 -5.86 8.29 19.52
N PHE A 65 -6.27 7.52 20.53
CA PHE A 65 -6.45 6.08 20.39
C PHE A 65 -7.46 5.72 19.29
N LEU A 66 -8.62 6.40 19.27
CA LEU A 66 -9.61 6.22 18.20
C LEU A 66 -9.10 6.68 16.83
N MET A 67 -8.34 7.77 16.80
CA MET A 67 -7.75 8.34 15.59
C MET A 67 -6.80 7.35 14.92
N VAL A 68 -6.01 6.59 15.68
CA VAL A 68 -5.12 5.57 15.12
C VAL A 68 -5.90 4.55 14.28
N PHE A 69 -7.05 4.06 14.77
CA PHE A 69 -7.88 3.13 14.00
C PHE A 69 -8.50 3.77 12.76
N VAL A 70 -8.95 5.03 12.86
CA VAL A 70 -9.51 5.78 11.73
C VAL A 70 -8.45 5.98 10.63
N ILE A 71 -7.24 6.40 11.03
CA ILE A 71 -6.10 6.59 10.15
C ILE A 71 -5.71 5.26 9.50
N GLN A 72 -5.54 4.19 10.28
CA GLN A 72 -5.19 2.86 9.77
C GLN A 72 -6.23 2.36 8.76
N HIS A 73 -7.53 2.55 9.02
CA HIS A 73 -8.58 2.16 8.07
C HIS A 73 -8.49 2.93 6.76
N SER A 74 -8.32 4.25 6.83
CA SER A 74 -8.16 5.10 5.65
C SER A 74 -6.91 4.70 4.86
N GLN A 75 -5.77 4.58 5.54
CA GLN A 75 -4.48 4.20 4.94
C GLN A 75 -4.52 2.80 4.32
N ASN A 76 -5.18 1.83 4.95
CA ASN A 76 -5.30 0.47 4.41
C ASN A 76 -6.12 0.46 3.11
N LYS A 77 -7.17 1.30 3.02
CA LYS A 77 -7.97 1.43 1.80
C LYS A 77 -7.19 2.13 0.69
N ASP A 78 -6.49 3.22 1.01
CA ASP A 78 -5.71 3.98 0.03
C ASP A 78 -4.53 3.16 -0.50
N THR A 79 -3.83 2.42 0.37
CA THR A 79 -2.77 1.48 -0.02
C THR A 79 -3.28 0.44 -1.02
N LYS A 80 -4.44 -0.18 -0.76
CA LYS A 80 -5.04 -1.14 -1.71
C LYS A 80 -5.38 -0.52 -3.05
N ALA A 81 -5.90 0.70 -3.05
CA ALA A 81 -6.20 1.40 -4.30
C ALA A 81 -4.93 1.72 -5.11
N ILE A 82 -3.83 2.05 -4.44
CA ILE A 82 -2.52 2.24 -5.07
C ILE A 82 -2.03 0.91 -5.67
N GLN A 83 -2.08 -0.20 -4.91
CA GLN A 83 -1.68 -1.52 -5.40
C GLN A 83 -2.47 -1.93 -6.64
N LEU A 84 -3.80 -1.78 -6.63
CA LEU A 84 -4.64 -2.09 -7.81
C LEU A 84 -4.29 -1.24 -9.03
N LYS A 85 -4.02 0.06 -8.85
CA LYS A 85 -3.58 0.93 -9.95
C LYS A 85 -2.21 0.50 -10.50
N LEU A 86 -1.29 0.10 -9.64
CA LEU A 86 0.03 -0.41 -10.06
C LEU A 86 -0.10 -1.75 -10.78
N ASN A 87 -0.96 -2.64 -10.29
CA ASN A 87 -1.23 -3.94 -10.91
C ASN A 87 -1.78 -3.75 -12.34
N GLU A 88 -2.68 -2.80 -12.56
CA GLU A 88 -3.17 -2.45 -13.90
C GLU A 88 -2.04 -1.95 -14.81
N LEU A 89 -1.15 -1.07 -14.31
CA LEU A 89 -0.02 -0.55 -15.09
C LEU A 89 1.01 -1.64 -15.42
N ILE A 90 1.26 -2.57 -14.51
CA ILE A 90 2.16 -3.72 -14.74
C ILE A 90 1.53 -4.66 -15.77
N ALA A 91 0.24 -4.99 -15.62
CA ALA A 91 -0.46 -5.88 -16.54
C ALA A 91 -0.61 -5.30 -17.96
N ALA A 92 -0.75 -3.97 -18.08
CA ALA A 92 -0.83 -3.29 -19.37
C ALA A 92 0.53 -3.14 -20.08
N ASN A 93 1.64 -3.29 -19.37
CA ASN A 93 2.98 -3.22 -19.96
C ASN A 93 3.42 -4.60 -20.45
N CYS A 94 3.47 -4.79 -21.76
CA CYS A 94 3.87 -6.05 -22.41
C CYS A 94 5.30 -6.52 -22.05
N ASP A 95 6.17 -5.61 -21.63
CA ASP A 95 7.54 -5.92 -21.21
C ASP A 95 7.68 -6.16 -19.70
N ALA A 96 6.66 -5.80 -18.92
CA ALA A 96 6.67 -6.04 -17.48
C ALA A 96 6.31 -7.49 -17.16
N SER A 97 6.89 -8.03 -16.10
CA SER A 97 6.57 -9.39 -15.68
C SER A 97 5.26 -9.43 -14.92
N ASN A 98 4.29 -10.17 -15.43
CA ASN A 98 3.04 -10.47 -14.71
C ASN A 98 3.25 -11.15 -13.35
N ARG A 99 4.44 -11.70 -13.06
CA ARG A 99 4.81 -12.22 -11.73
C ARG A 99 4.89 -11.17 -10.63
N LEU A 100 4.92 -9.87 -10.97
CA LEU A 100 4.91 -8.78 -9.98
C LEU A 100 3.49 -8.27 -9.68
N VAL A 101 2.48 -8.71 -10.43
CA VAL A 101 1.09 -8.38 -10.16
C VAL A 101 0.66 -9.05 -8.85
N SER A 102 0.02 -8.30 -7.97
CA SER A 102 -0.45 -8.75 -6.65
C SER A 102 0.68 -9.32 -5.76
N ILE A 103 1.88 -8.76 -5.87
CA ILE A 103 3.05 -9.18 -5.07
C ILE A 103 2.83 -8.99 -3.56
N GLU A 104 1.95 -8.07 -3.16
CA GLU A 104 1.59 -7.77 -1.77
C GLU A 104 0.81 -8.90 -1.07
N ASP A 105 0.19 -9.80 -1.83
CA ASP A 105 -0.59 -10.93 -1.30
C ASP A 105 0.27 -12.21 -1.15
N LEU A 106 1.53 -12.18 -1.61
CA LEU A 106 2.44 -13.31 -1.51
C LEU A 106 2.93 -13.52 -0.07
N THR A 107 3.22 -14.77 0.25
CA THR A 107 3.92 -15.12 1.49
C THR A 107 5.38 -14.64 1.45
N ASP A 108 6.00 -14.50 2.63
CA ASP A 108 7.42 -14.09 2.73
C ASP A 108 8.36 -15.04 1.97
N GLU A 109 8.04 -16.34 1.94
CA GLU A 109 8.81 -17.34 1.21
C GLU A 109 8.73 -17.12 -0.31
N GLU A 110 7.52 -16.92 -0.84
CA GLU A 110 7.27 -16.62 -2.25
C GLU A 110 7.94 -15.29 -2.66
N LEU A 111 7.82 -14.27 -1.81
CA LEU A 111 8.44 -12.96 -2.02
C LEU A 111 9.97 -13.09 -2.10
N ASN A 112 10.59 -13.91 -1.24
CA ASN A 112 12.02 -14.15 -1.25
C ASN A 112 12.47 -14.90 -2.53
N ILE A 113 11.68 -15.83 -3.05
CA ILE A 113 11.95 -16.51 -4.32
C ILE A 113 11.94 -15.49 -5.47
N ILE A 114 10.92 -14.62 -5.53
CA ILE A 114 10.85 -13.57 -6.55
C ILE A 114 12.02 -12.59 -6.42
N LYS A 115 12.35 -12.15 -5.20
CA LYS A 115 13.50 -11.27 -4.92
C LYS A 115 14.82 -11.87 -5.40
N LYS A 116 15.07 -13.16 -5.11
CA LYS A 116 16.27 -13.87 -5.57
C LYS A 116 16.36 -13.91 -7.09
N PHE A 117 15.24 -14.20 -7.77
CA PHE A 117 15.18 -14.21 -9.23
C PHE A 117 15.57 -12.85 -9.84
N TYR A 118 14.99 -11.75 -9.36
CA TYR A 118 15.32 -10.40 -9.87
C TYR A 118 16.72 -9.94 -9.49
N THR A 119 17.21 -10.33 -8.31
CA THR A 119 18.59 -10.04 -7.90
C THR A 119 19.59 -10.72 -8.83
N HIS A 120 19.35 -11.99 -9.16
CA HIS A 120 20.17 -12.71 -10.13
C HIS A 120 20.08 -12.09 -11.52
N LEU A 121 18.88 -11.71 -11.98
CA LEU A 121 18.69 -11.05 -13.27
C LEU A 121 19.48 -9.74 -13.36
N ALA A 122 19.41 -8.89 -12.34
CA ALA A 122 20.15 -7.63 -12.28
C ALA A 122 21.67 -7.85 -12.26
N GLN A 123 22.15 -8.90 -11.58
CA GLN A 123 23.56 -9.29 -11.60
C GLN A 123 24.02 -9.76 -12.98
N SER A 124 23.22 -10.58 -13.66
CA SER A 124 23.47 -11.03 -15.03
C SER A 124 23.51 -9.84 -16.01
N ALA A 125 22.53 -8.93 -15.93
CA ALA A 125 22.48 -7.72 -16.76
C ALA A 125 23.63 -6.73 -16.47
N LYS A 126 24.16 -6.69 -15.24
CA LYS A 126 25.35 -5.89 -14.92
C LYS A 126 26.63 -6.50 -15.50
N LYS A 127 26.68 -7.82 -15.65
CA LYS A 127 27.84 -8.55 -16.19
C LYS A 127 27.86 -8.52 -17.72
N GLU A 128 26.68 -8.48 -18.34
CA GLU A 128 26.49 -8.25 -19.77
C GLU A 128 26.36 -6.74 -20.01
N SER A 129 27.45 -6.04 -20.34
CA SER A 129 27.44 -4.61 -20.66
C SER A 129 26.61 -4.29 -21.92
N ASN A 130 25.28 -4.34 -21.84
CA ASN A 130 24.36 -3.88 -22.87
C ASN A 130 23.07 -3.35 -22.21
N VAL A 131 23.02 -2.04 -22.03
CA VAL A 131 22.08 -1.33 -21.14
C VAL A 131 20.67 -1.15 -21.75
N PHE A 132 20.41 -1.60 -22.99
CA PHE A 132 19.20 -1.18 -23.73
C PHE A 132 18.32 -2.29 -24.33
N THR A 133 18.52 -3.56 -24.01
CA THR A 133 17.59 -4.63 -24.44
C THR A 133 16.60 -4.97 -23.34
N THR A 134 15.49 -4.22 -23.29
CA THR A 134 14.29 -4.61 -22.56
C THR A 134 13.61 -5.73 -23.35
N HIS A 135 13.79 -6.98 -22.91
CA HIS A 135 13.00 -8.09 -23.42
C HIS A 135 11.95 -8.44 -22.36
N SER A 136 10.68 -8.32 -22.71
CA SER A 136 9.60 -9.04 -22.03
C SER A 136 10.05 -10.47 -21.72
N LEU A 137 9.96 -10.88 -20.44
CA LEU A 137 10.38 -12.22 -20.01
C LEU A 137 9.62 -13.34 -20.74
N ASP A 138 8.43 -13.05 -21.24
CA ASP A 138 7.63 -13.98 -22.03
C ASP A 138 8.23 -14.15 -23.43
N GLU A 139 8.77 -13.10 -24.05
CA GLU A 139 9.51 -13.21 -25.31
C GLU A 139 10.81 -14.00 -25.17
N ALA A 140 11.58 -13.78 -24.08
CA ALA A 140 12.82 -14.52 -23.85
C ALA A 140 12.58 -16.02 -23.65
N LYS A 141 11.51 -16.39 -22.93
CA LYS A 141 11.09 -17.80 -22.78
C LYS A 141 10.52 -18.38 -24.08
N LEU A 142 9.69 -17.64 -24.81
CA LEU A 142 9.18 -18.06 -26.12
C LEU A 142 10.30 -18.30 -27.13
N ASN A 143 11.29 -17.42 -27.21
CA ASN A 143 12.45 -17.59 -28.09
C ASN A 143 13.33 -18.78 -27.68
N SER A 144 13.51 -19.01 -26.37
CA SER A 144 14.26 -20.15 -25.86
C SER A 144 13.52 -21.47 -26.15
N ALA A 145 12.20 -21.50 -25.97
CA ALA A 145 11.35 -22.64 -26.31
C ALA A 145 11.35 -22.91 -27.82
N ASN A 146 11.20 -21.88 -28.66
CA ASN A 146 11.23 -22.00 -30.12
C ASN A 146 12.61 -22.47 -30.64
N LYS A 147 13.72 -22.01 -30.05
CA LYS A 147 15.07 -22.52 -30.38
C LYS A 147 15.20 -24.01 -30.10
N ASN A 148 14.69 -24.49 -28.97
CA ASN A 148 14.71 -25.92 -28.64
C ASN A 148 13.84 -26.74 -29.60
N THR A 149 12.62 -26.27 -29.91
CA THR A 149 11.72 -26.95 -30.85
C THR A 149 12.32 -27.02 -32.26
N ASN A 150 12.99 -25.97 -32.71
CA ASN A 150 13.66 -25.96 -34.02
C ASN A 150 14.90 -26.85 -34.06
N LYS A 151 15.69 -26.94 -32.98
CA LYS A 151 16.80 -27.89 -32.87
C LYS A 151 16.32 -29.35 -32.93
N ILE A 152 15.20 -29.66 -32.26
CA ILE A 152 14.60 -31.00 -32.30
C ILE A 152 14.13 -31.34 -33.72
N LYS A 153 13.45 -30.41 -34.40
CA LYS A 153 13.01 -30.61 -35.80
C LYS A 153 14.18 -30.80 -36.77
N GLN A 154 15.29 -30.08 -36.59
CA GLN A 154 16.49 -30.26 -37.42
C GLN A 154 17.13 -31.63 -37.21
N LYS A 155 17.18 -32.12 -35.96
CA LYS A 155 17.75 -33.43 -35.62
C LYS A 155 16.93 -34.62 -36.15
N ILE A 156 15.61 -34.44 -36.29
CA ILE A 156 14.70 -35.44 -36.86
C ILE A 156 14.80 -35.48 -38.39
N LYS A 157 15.09 -34.35 -39.06
CA LYS A 157 15.28 -34.29 -40.52
C LYS A 157 16.65 -34.77 -41.01
N SER A 158 17.61 -34.95 -40.10
CA SER A 158 18.99 -35.37 -40.44
C SER A 158 19.27 -36.86 -40.16
N ASN A 159 18.24 -37.63 -39.77
CA ASN A 159 18.25 -39.09 -39.64
C ASN A 159 17.30 -39.67 -40.70
#